data_AF-A0AAE1WEM8-F1
#
_entry.id   AF-A0AAE1WEM8-F1
#
_cell.length_a   1.000
_cell.length_b   1.000
_cell.length_c   1.000
_cell.angle_alpha   90.00
_cell.angle_beta   90.00
_cell.angle_gamma   90.00
#
_symmetry.space_group_name_H-M   'P 1'
#
loop_
_entity.id
_entity.type
_entity.pdbx_description
1 polymer ?
#
loop_
_entity_poly.entity_id
_entity_poly.type
_entity_poly.pdbx_seq_one_letter_code
_entity_poly.pdbx_strand_id
1 'polypeptide(L)'
;MGHSNIWNSHPKNYGPGSRTCRVCGNPHGMIRKYGLMCCRQCFRSNAKEIGFIKLTNMNDPTLMLIHMKSIAISICVPVCRDLDNRL
;
A
#
# COMPACT_ATOMS: atom_id res chain seq x y z
N MET A 1 -37.90 22.13 5.32
CA MET A 1 -36.52 22.31 4.82
C MET A 1 -35.48 21.74 5.79
N GLY A 2 -35.66 20.50 6.28
CA GLY A 2 -34.75 19.91 7.29
C GLY A 2 -33.70 18.94 6.75
N HIS A 3 -33.72 18.63 5.45
CA HIS A 3 -33.00 17.47 4.90
C HIS A 3 -31.59 17.78 4.37
N SER A 4 -31.19 19.06 4.31
CA SER A 4 -29.87 19.48 3.80
C SER A 4 -28.71 19.14 4.75
N ASN A 5 -28.99 19.02 6.06
CA ASN A 5 -27.95 18.95 7.09
C ASN A 5 -27.69 17.50 7.58
N ILE A 6 -28.43 16.52 7.07
CA ILE A 6 -28.33 15.11 7.46
C ILE A 6 -27.32 14.35 6.58
N TRP A 7 -27.07 14.80 5.36
CA TRP A 7 -26.19 14.09 4.45
C TRP A 7 -24.72 14.19 4.91
N ASN A 8 -24.08 13.03 5.08
CA ASN A 8 -22.69 12.91 5.54
C ASN A 8 -22.39 13.61 6.89
N SER A 9 -23.40 13.68 7.77
CA SER A 9 -23.31 14.31 9.10
C SER A 9 -22.34 13.60 10.05
N HIS A 10 -22.11 12.30 9.88
CA HIS A 10 -21.19 11.55 10.73
C HIS A 10 -19.71 11.80 10.32
N PRO A 11 -18.85 12.28 11.23
CA PRO A 11 -17.44 12.48 10.92
C PRO A 11 -16.74 11.14 10.59
N LYS A 12 -15.96 11.11 9.51
CA LYS A 12 -15.25 9.91 9.03
C LYS A 12 -13.77 9.98 9.35
N ASN A 13 -13.45 10.10 10.63
CA ASN A 13 -12.06 10.23 11.08
C ASN A 13 -11.31 8.88 11.13
N TYR A 14 -12.04 7.77 11.23
CA TYR A 14 -11.49 6.42 11.38
C TYR A 14 -12.32 5.37 10.63
N GLY A 15 -11.82 4.13 10.62
CA GLY A 15 -12.45 3.01 9.91
C GLY A 15 -12.14 2.96 8.40
N PRO A 16 -12.69 1.99 7.67
CA PRO A 16 -12.41 1.79 6.25
C PRO A 16 -12.93 2.91 5.35
N GLY A 17 -14.05 3.55 5.71
CA GLY A 17 -14.64 4.66 4.94
C GLY A 17 -13.96 6.02 5.14
N SER A 18 -12.99 6.12 6.04
CA SER A 18 -12.21 7.36 6.26
C SER A 18 -11.06 7.54 5.27
N ARG A 19 -10.69 6.48 4.55
CA ARG A 19 -9.45 6.41 3.76
C ARG A 19 -9.76 5.94 2.35
N THR A 20 -9.14 6.58 1.37
CA THR A 20 -9.27 6.23 -0.04
C THR A 20 -7.89 6.11 -0.69
N CYS A 21 -7.78 5.23 -1.69
CA CYS A 21 -6.55 5.10 -2.46
C CYS A 21 -6.19 6.41 -3.15
N ARG A 22 -4.92 6.82 -3.07
CA ARG A 22 -4.41 8.04 -3.73
C ARG A 22 -4.52 8.02 -5.26
N VAL A 23 -4.53 6.84 -5.87
CA VAL A 23 -4.52 6.67 -7.33
C VAL A 23 -5.93 6.49 -7.90
N CYS A 24 -6.69 5.54 -7.34
CA CYS A 24 -8.00 5.15 -7.90
C CYS A 24 -9.20 5.60 -7.07
N GLY A 25 -9.01 6.23 -5.90
CA GLY A 25 -10.11 6.65 -5.02
C GLY A 25 -10.89 5.52 -4.34
N ASN A 26 -10.62 4.26 -4.69
CA ASN A 26 -11.29 3.10 -4.09
C ASN A 26 -10.83 2.93 -2.62
N PRO A 27 -11.76 2.83 -1.64
CA PRO A 27 -11.42 2.54 -0.24
C PRO A 27 -11.01 1.08 -0.01
N HIS A 28 -11.32 0.17 -0.95
CA HIS A 28 -11.09 -1.26 -0.78
C HIS A 28 -9.63 -1.66 -1.08
N GLY A 29 -9.10 -2.59 -0.29
CA GLY A 29 -7.80 -3.21 -0.56
C GLY A 29 -6.62 -2.25 -0.45
N MET A 30 -6.71 -1.29 0.45
CA MET A 30 -5.66 -0.30 0.70
C MET A 30 -4.46 -0.93 1.44
N ILE A 31 -3.27 -0.72 0.88
CA ILE A 31 -1.99 -0.99 1.54
C ILE A 31 -1.64 0.22 2.40
N ARG A 32 -1.60 0.01 3.71
CA ARG A 32 -1.30 1.04 4.72
C ARG A 32 0.16 1.02 5.19
N LYS A 33 0.92 -0.02 4.81
CA LYS A 33 2.32 -0.18 5.20
C LYS A 33 3.18 0.91 4.54
N TYR A 34 4.16 1.43 5.28
CA TYR A 34 5.11 2.45 4.82
C TYR A 34 4.48 3.78 4.36
N GLY A 35 3.23 4.09 4.76
CA GLY A 35 2.58 5.37 4.43
C GLY A 35 2.14 5.53 2.97
N LEU A 36 2.13 4.45 2.18
CA LEU A 36 1.83 4.49 0.74
C LEU A 36 0.37 4.88 0.41
N MET A 37 -0.60 4.48 1.26
CA MET A 37 -2.04 4.77 1.10
C MET A 37 -2.56 4.45 -0.32
N CYS A 38 -2.15 3.30 -0.85
CA CYS A 38 -2.37 2.90 -2.24
C CYS A 38 -3.10 1.55 -2.31
N CYS A 39 -3.96 1.35 -3.30
CA CYS A 39 -4.72 0.11 -3.47
C CYS A 39 -3.79 -1.03 -3.96
N ARG A 40 -4.11 -2.30 -3.65
CA ARG A 40 -3.30 -3.44 -4.10
C ARG A 40 -3.13 -3.55 -5.62
N GLN A 41 -4.12 -3.12 -6.40
CA GLN A 41 -4.06 -3.14 -7.88
C GLN A 41 -3.12 -2.04 -8.38
N CYS A 42 -3.32 -0.83 -7.86
CA CYS A 42 -2.53 0.36 -8.11
C CYS A 42 -1.06 0.13 -7.75
N PHE A 43 -0.80 -0.50 -6.60
CA PHE A 43 0.54 -0.84 -6.16
C PHE A 43 1.23 -1.77 -7.14
N ARG A 44 0.54 -2.79 -7.68
CA ARG A 44 1.14 -3.71 -8.66
C ARG A 44 1.57 -3.03 -9.95
N SER A 45 0.78 -2.08 -10.44
CA SER A 45 1.13 -1.34 -11.66
C SER A 45 2.32 -0.40 -11.47
N ASN A 46 2.45 0.20 -10.29
CA ASN A 46 3.47 1.21 -9.99
C ASN A 46 4.67 0.68 -9.20
N ALA A 47 4.67 -0.60 -8.80
CA ALA A 47 5.70 -1.18 -7.93
C ALA A 47 7.12 -0.99 -8.47
N LYS A 48 7.30 -1.13 -9.79
CA LYS A 48 8.60 -0.98 -10.45
C LYS A 48 9.12 0.46 -10.38
N GLU A 49 8.25 1.45 -10.56
CA GLU A 49 8.60 2.87 -10.52
C GLU A 49 8.90 3.36 -9.10
N ILE A 50 8.21 2.79 -8.11
CA ILE A 50 8.50 3.04 -6.70
C ILE A 50 9.83 2.37 -6.27
N GLY A 51 10.36 1.43 -7.06
CA GLY A 51 11.61 0.73 -6.79
C GLY A 51 11.45 -0.60 -6.05
N PHE A 52 10.24 -1.15 -5.98
CA PHE A 52 10.02 -2.51 -5.44
C PHE A 52 10.39 -3.57 -6.48
N ILE A 53 11.36 -4.42 -6.15
CA ILE A 53 11.83 -5.52 -7.00
C ILE A 53 11.41 -6.86 -6.38
N LYS A 54 10.86 -7.76 -7.19
CA LYS A 54 10.47 -9.11 -6.77
C LYS A 54 11.70 -10.01 -6.71
N LEU A 55 12.15 -10.35 -5.50
CA LEU A 55 13.28 -11.26 -5.26
C LEU A 55 12.87 -12.73 -5.45
N THR A 56 12.50 -13.14 -6.67
CA THR A 56 12.20 -14.57 -6.96
C THR A 56 13.21 -15.27 -7.84
N ASN A 57 14.09 -14.54 -8.54
CA ASN A 57 15.03 -15.14 -9.48
C ASN A 57 16.43 -14.59 -9.21
N MET A 58 17.38 -15.45 -8.82
CA MET A 58 18.79 -15.11 -8.60
C MET A 58 19.59 -14.88 -9.91
N ASN A 59 18.93 -14.49 -11.02
CA ASN A 59 19.55 -14.38 -12.35
C ASN A 59 19.32 -13.03 -13.05
N ASP A 60 18.86 -12.00 -12.33
CA ASP A 60 18.72 -10.65 -12.91
C ASP A 60 20.02 -9.84 -12.68
N PRO A 61 20.75 -9.42 -13.73
CA PRO A 61 22.01 -8.70 -13.60
C PRO A 61 21.86 -7.32 -12.93
N THR A 62 20.64 -6.80 -12.78
CA THR A 62 20.37 -5.58 -11.99
C THR A 62 20.57 -5.77 -10.48
N LEU A 63 20.64 -7.01 -9.97
CA LEU A 63 20.92 -7.32 -8.57
C LEU A 63 22.38 -7.11 -8.16
N MET A 64 23.33 -7.06 -9.11
CA MET A 64 24.75 -6.81 -8.80
C MET A 64 25.01 -5.38 -8.31
N LEU A 65 24.19 -4.40 -8.70
CA LEU A 65 24.37 -3.01 -8.28
C LEU A 65 23.83 -2.73 -6.86
N ILE A 66 22.96 -3.59 -6.34
CA ILE A 66 22.30 -3.41 -5.03
C ILE A 66 23.13 -4.07 -3.91
N HIS A 67 23.96 -5.07 -4.24
CA HIS A 67 24.74 -5.83 -3.25
C HIS A 67 25.98 -5.08 -2.71
N MET A 68 26.43 -4.00 -3.36
CA MET A 68 27.59 -3.23 -2.87
C MET A 68 27.23 -2.01 -2.01
N LYS A 69 25.95 -1.67 -1.80
CA LYS A 69 25.58 -0.47 -1.03
C LYS A 69 24.71 -0.65 0.20
N SER A 70 24.01 -1.76 0.43
CA SER A 70 23.25 -1.89 1.68
C SER A 70 22.91 -3.34 1.99
N ILE A 71 23.73 -3.94 2.85
CA ILE A 71 23.25 -4.90 3.86
C ILE A 71 22.00 -4.27 4.51
N ALA A 72 20.89 -5.03 4.57
CA ALA A 72 19.56 -4.67 5.04
C ALA A 72 18.59 -4.08 4.00
N ILE A 73 17.95 -4.94 3.21
CA ILE A 73 16.48 -4.96 3.05
C ILE A 73 16.11 -6.43 2.79
N SER A 74 15.99 -7.19 3.86
CA SER A 74 15.31 -8.49 3.88
C SER A 74 13.82 -8.25 4.20
N ILE A 75 13.07 -7.65 3.27
CA ILE A 75 11.60 -7.57 3.41
C ILE A 75 10.94 -7.57 2.03
N CYS A 76 11.13 -8.65 1.25
CA CYS A 76 10.19 -8.94 0.17
C CYS A 76 9.13 -9.99 0.56
N VAL A 77 9.29 -10.75 1.65
CA VAL A 77 8.22 -11.59 2.24
C VAL A 77 8.52 -11.77 3.73
N PRO A 78 7.70 -11.18 4.63
CA PRO A 78 6.56 -11.95 5.09
C PRO A 78 5.24 -11.18 4.88
N VAL A 79 4.28 -11.91 4.30
CA VAL A 79 2.89 -11.84 4.75
C VAL A 79 2.11 -10.58 4.32
N CYS A 80 1.54 -10.64 3.11
CA CYS A 80 0.20 -10.06 2.85
C CYS A 80 -0.90 -10.95 3.46
N ARG A 81 -0.70 -11.57 4.63
CA ARG A 81 -1.62 -12.54 5.22
C ARG A 81 -1.83 -12.45 6.75
N ASP A 82 -1.28 -11.47 7.47
CA ASP A 82 -1.45 -11.30 8.93
C ASP A 82 -1.23 -9.86 9.41
N LEU A 83 -1.96 -8.87 8.88
CA LEU A 83 -2.16 -7.63 9.66
C LEU A 83 -3.44 -6.88 9.28
N ASP A 84 -4.56 -7.61 9.17
CA ASP A 84 -5.90 -7.04 9.32
C ASP A 84 -6.38 -7.11 10.79
N ASN A 85 -5.47 -7.28 11.76
CA ASN A 85 -5.84 -7.27 13.18
C ASN A 85 -4.77 -6.62 14.05
N ARG A 86 -4.83 -5.29 14.15
CA ARG A 86 -4.63 -4.48 15.37
C ARG A 86 -4.57 -3.01 14.97
N LEU A 87 -5.63 -2.29 15.39
CA LEU A 87 -5.93 -0.86 15.31
C LEU A 87 -6.73 -0.38 14.07
#